data_AF-A0A957BS85-F1
#
_entry.id   AF-A0A957BS85-F1
#
_cell.length_a   1.000
_cell.length_b   1.000
_cell.length_c   1.000
_cell.angle_alpha   90.00
_cell.angle_beta   90.00
_cell.angle_gamma   90.00
#
_symmetry.space_group_name_H-M   'P 1'
#
loop_
_entity.id
_entity.type
_entity.pdbx_description
1 polymer ?
#
loop_
_entity_poly.entity_id
_entity_poly.type
_entity_poly.pdbx_seq_one_letter_code
_entity_poly.pdbx_strand_id
1 'polypeptide(L)'
;MEKRYSDIQSLLSACLVHDEYSDTAPLIASLSHVSETSYFTRNEFLTMCKWKEPRERRRQNWASNTEDEVRTLSAQAFGAPDEARRILHLCRLRGVGIPVASAFLTLVDPDHYGVIDIRVWQLLAFYQEV
;
A
#
# COMPACT_ATOMS: atom_id res chain seq x y z
N MET A 1 25.60 -11.44 6.90
CA MET A 1 25.54 -9.99 6.68
C MET A 1 25.86 -9.35 8.03
N GLU A 2 26.93 -8.58 8.14
CA GLU A 2 27.29 -7.94 9.41
C GLU A 2 26.46 -6.68 9.64
N LYS A 3 26.10 -6.42 10.89
CA LYS A 3 25.37 -5.21 11.30
C LYS A 3 26.34 -4.02 11.30
N ARG A 4 26.10 -3.04 10.43
CA ARG A 4 26.84 -1.75 10.46
C ARG A 4 26.42 -0.86 11.63
N TYR A 5 25.17 -0.96 12.06
CA TYR A 5 24.59 -0.22 13.19
C TYR A 5 24.09 -1.19 14.25
N SER A 6 24.19 -0.84 15.53
CA SER A 6 23.82 -1.67 16.68
C SER A 6 22.34 -2.05 16.71
N ASP A 7 21.48 -1.10 16.34
CA ASP A 7 20.03 -1.17 16.43
C ASP A 7 19.38 -0.41 15.26
N ILE A 8 18.07 -0.63 15.08
CA ILE A 8 17.33 -0.04 13.96
C ILE A 8 17.21 1.48 14.11
N GLN A 9 17.13 2.01 15.34
CA GLN A 9 17.00 3.45 15.59
C GLN A 9 18.24 4.21 15.13
N SER A 10 19.43 3.67 15.41
CA SER A 10 20.71 4.18 14.96
C SER A 10 20.84 4.14 13.43
N LEU A 11 20.33 3.07 12.80
CA LEU A 11 20.26 2.99 11.33
C LEU A 11 19.33 4.06 10.76
N LEU A 12 18.12 4.21 11.30
CA LEU A 12 17.13 5.16 10.80
C LEU A 12 17.64 6.60 10.98
N SER A 13 18.21 6.94 12.14
CA SER A 13 18.79 8.26 12.37
C SER A 13 19.91 8.62 11.39
N ALA A 14 20.64 7.64 10.87
CA ALA A 14 21.78 7.87 9.98
C ALA A 14 21.45 7.74 8.49
N CYS A 15 20.42 6.98 8.13
CA CYS A 15 20.17 6.55 6.75
C CYS A 15 18.74 6.80 6.26
N LEU A 16 17.81 7.23 7.11
CA LEU A 16 16.44 7.51 6.68
C LEU A 16 16.44 8.70 5.71
N VAL A 17 15.90 8.45 4.52
CA VAL A 17 15.67 9.49 3.52
C VAL A 17 14.27 10.05 3.76
N HIS A 18 14.19 11.38 3.95
CA HIS A 18 12.93 12.08 4.16
C HIS A 18 12.30 12.59 2.86
N ASP A 19 13.04 12.55 1.75
CA ASP A 19 12.51 12.93 0.44
C ASP A 19 11.48 11.91 -0.02
N GLU A 20 10.24 12.36 -0.10
CA GLU A 20 9.14 11.58 -0.65
C GLU A 20 9.12 11.70 -2.18
N TYR A 21 8.67 10.65 -2.86
CA TYR A 21 8.45 10.72 -4.30
C TYR A 21 7.37 11.77 -4.60
N SER A 22 7.63 12.69 -5.54
CA SER A 22 6.83 13.89 -5.80
C SER A 22 5.34 13.64 -5.97
N ASP A 23 4.98 12.47 -6.50
CA ASP A 23 3.60 12.13 -6.85
C ASP A 23 2.82 11.52 -5.66
N THR A 24 3.49 11.24 -4.53
CA THR A 24 2.88 10.53 -3.40
C THR A 24 1.88 11.41 -2.65
N ALA A 25 2.30 12.58 -2.17
CA ALA A 25 1.40 13.51 -1.48
C ALA A 25 0.19 13.95 -2.36
N PRO A 26 0.36 14.28 -3.65
CA PRO A 26 -0.77 14.52 -4.56
C PRO A 26 -1.73 13.32 -4.69
N LEU A 27 -1.19 12.10 -4.75
CA LEU A 27 -2.00 10.89 -4.84
C LEU A 27 -2.82 10.67 -3.56
N ILE A 28 -2.19 10.80 -2.38
CA ILE A 28 -2.89 10.72 -1.09
C ILE A 28 -4.00 11.77 -1.03
N ALA A 29 -3.71 13.02 -1.42
CA ALA A 29 -4.70 14.09 -1.44
C ALA A 29 -5.89 13.76 -2.36
N SER A 30 -5.65 13.16 -3.52
CA SER A 30 -6.73 12.73 -4.44
C SER A 30 -7.63 11.64 -3.84
N LEU A 31 -7.10 10.84 -2.92
CA LEU A 31 -7.81 9.74 -2.24
C LEU A 31 -8.51 10.16 -0.94
N SER A 32 -8.40 11.43 -0.53
CA SER A 32 -9.02 11.93 0.71
C SER A 32 -10.53 11.65 0.81
N HIS A 33 -11.23 11.67 -0.33
CA HIS A 33 -12.67 11.37 -0.44
C HIS A 33 -13.04 9.92 -0.06
N VAL A 34 -12.08 9.00 -0.04
CA VAL A 34 -12.32 7.58 0.30
C VAL A 34 -12.78 7.44 1.76
N SER A 35 -12.33 8.34 2.64
CA SER A 35 -12.77 8.38 4.04
C SER A 35 -14.29 8.60 4.20
N GLU A 36 -14.91 9.33 3.26
CA GLU A 36 -16.34 9.64 3.26
C GLU A 36 -17.14 8.63 2.42
N THR A 37 -16.63 8.30 1.25
CA THR A 37 -17.33 7.44 0.27
C THR A 37 -17.12 5.95 0.50
N SER A 38 -16.11 5.59 1.28
CA SER A 38 -15.68 4.21 1.54
C SER A 38 -15.29 3.43 0.28
N TYR A 39 -14.98 4.07 -0.85
CA TYR A 39 -14.48 3.35 -2.03
C TYR A 39 -13.54 4.24 -2.84
N PHE A 40 -12.73 3.64 -3.70
CA PHE A 40 -11.99 4.34 -4.76
C PHE A 40 -12.46 3.86 -6.14
N THR A 41 -12.26 4.70 -7.15
CA THR A 41 -12.62 4.44 -8.55
C THR A 41 -11.60 3.55 -9.24
N ARG A 42 -11.95 3.00 -10.42
CA ARG A 42 -10.98 2.25 -11.22
C ARG A 42 -9.78 3.08 -11.66
N ASN A 43 -9.99 4.37 -11.95
CA ASN A 43 -8.89 5.25 -12.36
C ASN A 43 -7.89 5.47 -11.22
N GLU A 44 -8.38 5.68 -10.00
CA GLU A 44 -7.55 5.77 -8.80
C GLU A 44 -6.84 4.45 -8.52
N PHE A 45 -7.55 3.32 -8.62
CA PHE A 45 -6.96 1.98 -8.52
C PHE A 45 -5.77 1.79 -9.46
N LEU A 46 -5.90 2.15 -10.74
CA LEU A 46 -4.82 2.05 -11.71
C LEU A 46 -3.66 2.99 -11.38
N THR A 47 -3.97 4.20 -10.92
CA THR A 47 -2.96 5.18 -10.46
C THR A 47 -2.17 4.65 -9.27
N MET A 48 -2.84 4.10 -8.25
CA MET A 48 -2.21 3.47 -7.09
C MET A 48 -1.36 2.25 -7.49
N CYS A 49 -1.85 1.41 -8.41
CA CYS A 49 -1.06 0.29 -8.92
C CYS A 49 0.24 0.74 -9.58
N LYS A 50 0.15 1.76 -10.44
CA LYS A 50 1.32 2.34 -11.13
C LYS A 50 2.29 2.99 -10.14
N TRP A 51 1.79 3.73 -9.16
CA TRP A 51 2.63 4.29 -8.10
C TRP A 51 3.39 3.19 -7.33
N LYS A 52 2.69 2.10 -6.94
CA LYS A 52 3.29 1.01 -6.18
C LYS A 52 4.28 0.16 -6.98
N GLU A 53 4.03 -0.02 -8.27
CA GLU A 53 4.87 -0.82 -9.16
C GLU A 53 5.02 -0.11 -10.51
N PRO A 54 5.95 0.87 -10.60
CA PRO A 54 6.10 1.73 -11.78
C PRO A 54 6.49 1.01 -13.07
N ARG A 55 6.95 -0.25 -13.00
CA ARG A 55 7.29 -1.04 -14.19
C ARG A 55 6.06 -1.74 -14.78
N GLU A 56 4.93 -1.67 -14.10
CA GLU A 56 3.61 -2.11 -14.54
C GLU A 56 3.58 -3.56 -15.07
N ARG A 57 4.35 -4.45 -14.44
CA ARG A 57 4.48 -5.88 -14.80
C ARG A 57 3.16 -6.63 -14.77
N ARG A 58 2.19 -6.15 -13.99
CA ARG A 58 0.85 -6.74 -13.86
C ARG A 58 -0.25 -5.89 -14.51
N ARG A 59 0.11 -4.93 -15.39
CA ARG A 59 -0.84 -4.00 -16.02
C ARG A 59 -2.08 -4.68 -16.59
N GLN A 60 -1.89 -5.79 -17.30
CA GLN A 60 -2.99 -6.53 -17.94
C GLN A 60 -4.01 -7.03 -16.90
N ASN A 61 -3.52 -7.56 -15.77
CA ASN A 61 -4.37 -8.00 -14.67
C ASN A 61 -5.13 -6.82 -14.05
N TRP A 62 -4.44 -5.71 -13.78
CA TRP A 62 -5.10 -4.52 -13.22
C TRP A 62 -6.17 -3.96 -14.16
N ALA A 63 -5.84 -3.83 -15.44
CA ALA A 63 -6.75 -3.33 -16.47
C ALA A 63 -8.00 -4.20 -16.65
N SER A 64 -7.93 -5.49 -16.32
CA SER A 64 -9.06 -6.41 -16.40
C SER A 64 -10.06 -6.28 -15.25
N ASN A 65 -9.79 -5.49 -14.20
CA ASN A 65 -10.79 -5.15 -13.19
C ASN A 65 -11.74 -4.09 -13.76
N THR A 66 -13.04 -4.27 -13.54
CA THR A 66 -14.09 -3.32 -13.93
C THR A 66 -14.26 -2.23 -12.87
N GLU A 67 -14.95 -1.13 -13.22
CA GLU A 67 -15.30 -0.07 -12.26
C GLU A 67 -16.13 -0.61 -11.10
N ASP A 68 -17.11 -1.46 -11.40
CA ASP A 68 -18.00 -2.06 -10.41
C ASP A 68 -17.25 -2.99 -9.44
N GLU A 69 -16.34 -3.83 -9.96
CA GLU A 69 -15.48 -4.70 -9.13
C GLU A 69 -14.61 -3.87 -8.17
N VAL A 70 -13.97 -2.82 -8.68
CA VAL A 70 -13.09 -1.95 -7.87
C VAL A 70 -13.88 -1.25 -6.77
N ARG A 71 -15.00 -0.63 -7.11
CA ARG A 71 -15.84 0.08 -6.12
C ARG A 71 -16.42 -0.88 -5.09
N THR A 72 -16.92 -2.03 -5.53
CA THR A 72 -17.52 -3.02 -4.62
C THR A 72 -16.49 -3.60 -3.65
N LEU A 73 -15.31 -3.99 -4.14
CA LEU A 73 -14.30 -4.62 -3.30
C LEU A 73 -13.60 -3.63 -2.37
N SER A 74 -13.40 -2.38 -2.80
CA SER A 74 -12.91 -1.32 -1.92
C SER A 74 -13.95 -0.96 -0.84
N ALA A 75 -15.24 -0.83 -1.19
CA ALA A 75 -16.33 -0.66 -0.22
C ALA A 75 -16.37 -1.76 0.84
N GLN A 76 -16.25 -3.03 0.41
CA GLN A 76 -16.19 -4.14 1.35
C GLN A 76 -14.94 -4.08 2.24
N ALA A 77 -13.79 -3.66 1.70
CA ALA A 77 -12.56 -3.54 2.47
C ALA A 77 -12.68 -2.45 3.55
N PHE A 78 -13.14 -1.25 3.19
CA PHE A 78 -13.26 -0.14 4.13
C PHE A 78 -14.41 -0.32 5.14
N GLY A 79 -15.45 -1.07 4.78
CA GLY A 79 -16.51 -1.51 5.71
C GLY A 79 -16.18 -2.76 6.53
N ALA A 80 -15.01 -3.38 6.35
CA ALA A 80 -14.66 -4.61 7.06
C ALA A 80 -14.41 -4.34 8.56
N PRO A 81 -14.78 -5.29 9.45
CA PRO A 81 -14.66 -5.11 10.90
C PRO A 81 -13.24 -5.32 11.45
N ASP A 82 -12.33 -5.88 10.64
CA ASP A 82 -10.95 -6.18 11.04
C ASP A 82 -9.99 -6.12 9.85
N GLU A 83 -8.71 -5.97 10.17
CA GLU A 83 -7.65 -5.79 9.18
C GLU A 83 -7.44 -6.99 8.26
N ALA A 84 -7.64 -8.21 8.77
CA ALA A 84 -7.46 -9.41 7.97
C ALA A 84 -8.54 -9.48 6.89
N ARG A 85 -9.79 -9.19 7.22
CA ARG A 85 -10.87 -9.10 6.22
C ARG A 85 -10.65 -7.92 5.27
N ARG A 86 -10.28 -6.74 5.79
CA ARG A 86 -10.01 -5.54 4.99
C ARG A 86 -9.00 -5.82 3.88
N ILE A 87 -7.84 -6.38 4.22
CA ILE A 87 -6.80 -6.67 3.24
C ILE A 87 -7.21 -7.78 2.26
N LEU A 88 -7.93 -8.79 2.73
CA LEU A 88 -8.42 -9.89 1.89
C LEU A 88 -9.46 -9.43 0.85
N HIS A 89 -10.33 -8.47 1.19
CA HIS A 89 -11.24 -7.87 0.21
C HIS A 89 -10.48 -7.22 -0.94
N LEU A 90 -9.44 -6.43 -0.65
CA LEU A 90 -8.60 -5.82 -1.68
C LEU A 90 -7.83 -6.86 -2.51
N CYS A 91 -7.35 -7.94 -1.89
CA CYS A 91 -6.65 -9.02 -2.59
C CYS A 91 -7.52 -9.80 -3.58
N ARG A 92 -8.84 -9.60 -3.59
CA ARG A 92 -9.73 -10.18 -4.61
C ARG A 92 -9.65 -9.45 -5.96
N LEU A 93 -9.09 -8.24 -5.99
CA LEU A 93 -8.81 -7.52 -7.24
C LEU A 93 -7.69 -8.21 -8.02
N ARG A 94 -7.86 -8.36 -9.34
CA ARG A 94 -6.89 -9.04 -10.19
C ARG A 94 -5.56 -8.28 -10.20
N GLY A 95 -4.47 -8.99 -9.89
CA GLY A 95 -3.12 -8.43 -9.82
C GLY A 95 -2.77 -7.79 -8.47
N VAL A 96 -3.67 -7.82 -7.50
CA VAL A 96 -3.48 -7.32 -6.13
C VAL A 96 -3.19 -8.49 -5.20
N GLY A 97 -2.06 -8.43 -4.51
CA GLY A 97 -1.77 -9.30 -3.37
C GLY A 97 -1.47 -8.44 -2.15
N ILE A 98 -1.15 -9.05 -1.01
CA ILE A 98 -0.89 -8.36 0.26
C ILE A 98 0.00 -7.12 0.12
N PRO A 99 1.17 -7.16 -0.57
CA PRO A 99 2.03 -5.98 -0.70
C PRO A 99 1.40 -4.79 -1.45
N VAL A 100 0.48 -5.08 -2.38
CA VAL A 100 -0.23 -4.05 -3.15
C VAL A 100 -1.44 -3.55 -2.36
N ALA A 101 -2.18 -4.47 -1.73
CA ALA A 101 -3.31 -4.12 -0.88
C ALA A 101 -2.89 -3.24 0.31
N SER A 102 -1.79 -3.57 0.99
CA SER A 102 -1.26 -2.73 2.07
C SER A 102 -0.88 -1.33 1.59
N ALA A 103 -0.39 -1.21 0.36
CA ALA A 103 -0.07 0.09 -0.22
C ALA A 103 -1.32 0.93 -0.50
N PHE A 104 -2.43 0.31 -0.91
CA PHE A 104 -3.69 1.03 -1.04
C PHE A 104 -4.19 1.54 0.31
N LEU A 105 -4.09 0.73 1.37
CA LEU A 105 -4.44 1.15 2.72
C LEU A 105 -3.57 2.31 3.20
N THR A 106 -2.25 2.25 2.99
CA THR A 106 -1.32 3.35 3.31
C THR A 106 -1.63 4.63 2.51
N LEU A 107 -1.97 4.53 1.23
CA LEU A 107 -2.29 5.71 0.42
C LEU A 107 -3.60 6.38 0.84
N VAL A 108 -4.56 5.61 1.35
CA VAL A 108 -5.85 6.12 1.83
C VAL A 108 -5.75 6.64 3.26
N ASP A 109 -4.95 5.99 4.11
CA ASP A 109 -4.81 6.32 5.52
C ASP A 109 -3.35 6.07 5.99
N PRO A 110 -2.43 7.00 5.69
CA PRO A 110 -1.00 6.83 5.96
C PRO A 110 -0.65 6.83 7.45
N ASP A 111 -1.53 7.39 8.30
CA ASP A 111 -1.29 7.47 9.75
C ASP A 111 -1.51 6.12 10.45
N HIS A 112 -2.34 5.25 9.87
CA HIS A 112 -2.68 3.95 10.47
C HIS A 112 -2.05 2.75 9.74
N TYR A 113 -1.62 2.90 8.48
CA TYR A 113 -1.14 1.78 7.67
C TYR A 113 0.26 1.97 7.10
N GLY A 114 1.08 0.93 7.22
CA GLY A 114 2.36 0.81 6.53
C GLY A 114 2.34 -0.16 5.34
N VAL A 115 3.23 0.07 4.37
CA VAL A 115 3.42 -0.82 3.22
C VAL A 115 4.14 -2.11 3.67
N ILE A 116 3.55 -3.26 3.33
CA ILE A 116 4.16 -4.58 3.55
C ILE A 116 5.08 -4.92 2.37
N ASP A 117 6.41 -4.87 2.58
CA ASP A 117 7.43 -5.21 1.59
C ASP A 117 8.45 -6.19 2.18
N ILE A 118 8.93 -7.15 1.38
CA ILE A 118 9.90 -8.17 1.82
C ILE A 118 11.19 -7.54 2.37
N ARG A 119 11.61 -6.40 1.82
CA ARG A 119 12.81 -5.68 2.29
C ARG A 119 12.60 -5.06 3.66
N VAL A 120 11.39 -4.58 3.94
CA VAL A 120 11.02 -4.09 5.28
C VAL A 120 11.06 -5.24 6.28
N TRP A 121 10.45 -6.39 5.95
CA TRP A 121 10.51 -7.58 6.80
C TRP A 121 11.93 -8.07 7.04
N GLN A 122 12.76 -8.13 6.00
CA GLN A 122 14.17 -8.51 6.13
C GLN A 122 14.93 -7.56 7.05
N LEU A 123 14.67 -6.24 6.94
CA LEU A 123 15.28 -5.24 7.81
C LEU A 123 14.85 -5.43 9.26
N LEU A 124 13.54 -5.53 9.52
CA LEU A 124 12.99 -5.71 10.87
C LEU A 124 13.52 -7.00 11.52
N ALA A 125 13.48 -8.13 10.80
CA ALA A 125 13.98 -9.41 11.30
C ALA A 125 15.50 -9.37 11.53
N PHE A 126 16.26 -8.71 10.65
CA PHE A 126 17.70 -8.54 10.84
C PHE A 126 18.03 -7.75 12.11
N TYR A 127 17.19 -6.78 12.46
CA TYR A 127 17.32 -6.00 13.71
C TYR A 127 16.55 -6.57 14.91
N GLN A 128 15.86 -7.71 14.76
CA GLN A 128 15.07 -8.39 15.81
C GLN A 128 13.87 -7.58 16.31
N GLU A 129 13.24 -6.81 15.42
CA GLU A 129 12.03 -6.03 15.71
C GLU A 129 10.74 -6.85 15.50
N VAL A 130 10.85 -8.04 14.89
CA VAL A 130 9.77 -9.00 14.59
C VAL A 130 10.28 -10.44 14.67
#